data_AF-A0AAV4G6E1-F1
#
_entry.id   AF-A0AAV4G6E1-F1
#
_cell.length_a   1.000
_cell.length_b   1.000
_cell.length_c   1.000
_cell.angle_alpha   90.00
_cell.angle_beta   90.00
_cell.angle_gamma   90.00
#
_symmetry.space_group_name_H-M   'P 1'
#
loop_
_entity.id
_entity.type
_entity.pdbx_description
1 polymer ?
#
loop_
_entity_poly.entity_id
_entity_poly.type
_entity_poly.pdbx_seq_one_letter_code
_entity_poly.pdbx_strand_id
1 'polypeptide(L)'
;MYTALLIVADIRQPLLGADFFRQHNLLVGLRGQRLIEADTFLSCPCTVGVTSVTELAPIETESNKLRKILQEFPAILQPTFSSASVKHGVEHHVLTTGPPVHARARRLAREKLAVAKREFLEMEKMGIIGK
;
A
#
# COMPACT_ATOMS: atom_id res chain seq x y z
N MET A 1 -3.19 -39.87 -13.23
CA MET A 1 -2.09 -39.58 -12.29
C MET A 1 -1.34 -38.39 -12.84
N TYR A 2 -1.40 -37.25 -12.14
CA TYR A 2 -0.67 -36.04 -12.54
C TYR A 2 0.62 -36.00 -11.72
N THR A 3 1.76 -35.97 -12.38
CA THR A 3 3.06 -35.75 -11.73
C THR A 3 3.34 -34.25 -11.70
N ALA A 4 3.45 -33.67 -10.52
CA ALA A 4 3.85 -32.27 -10.36
C ALA A 4 5.38 -32.17 -10.32
N LEU A 5 5.94 -31.29 -11.15
CA LEU A 5 7.36 -30.96 -11.11
C LEU A 5 7.57 -29.85 -10.07
N LEU A 6 8.31 -30.15 -9.01
CA LEU A 6 8.74 -29.18 -8.00
C LEU A 6 10.09 -28.59 -8.41
N ILE A 7 10.11 -27.28 -8.64
CA ILE A 7 11.33 -26.52 -8.98
C ILE A 7 11.67 -25.63 -7.78
N VAL A 8 12.91 -25.75 -7.29
CA VAL A 8 13.43 -24.86 -6.25
C VAL A 8 13.92 -23.58 -6.92
N ALA A 9 13.25 -22.46 -6.65
CA ALA A 9 13.64 -21.16 -7.17
C ALA A 9 14.81 -20.56 -6.37
N ASP A 10 15.79 -19.96 -7.06
CA ASP A 10 16.88 -19.20 -6.44
C ASP A 10 16.40 -17.77 -6.13
N ILE A 11 15.77 -17.60 -4.97
CA ILE A 11 15.17 -16.33 -4.51
C ILE A 11 15.69 -15.94 -3.12
N ARG A 12 15.89 -14.62 -2.90
CA ARG A 12 16.44 -14.08 -1.63
C ARG A 12 15.40 -13.96 -0.51
N GLN A 13 14.12 -13.90 -0.84
CA GLN A 13 13.01 -13.74 0.10
C GLN A 13 11.96 -14.85 -0.10
N PRO A 14 11.41 -15.45 0.97
CA PRO A 14 10.31 -16.40 0.84
C PRO A 14 9.08 -15.73 0.22
N LEU A 15 8.60 -16.26 -0.91
CA LEU A 15 7.36 -15.80 -1.57
C LEU A 15 6.13 -16.57 -1.09
N LEU A 16 6.33 -17.78 -0.55
CA LEU A 16 5.27 -18.70 -0.17
C LEU A 16 5.20 -18.81 1.35
N GLY A 17 4.00 -18.60 1.90
CA GLY A 17 3.72 -18.75 3.32
C GLY A 17 3.28 -20.16 3.70
N ALA A 18 3.04 -20.37 5.00
CA ALA A 18 2.53 -21.62 5.55
C ALA A 18 1.14 -22.02 4.99
N ASP A 19 0.35 -21.02 4.60
CA ASP A 19 -0.95 -21.16 3.96
C ASP A 19 -0.89 -21.89 2.62
N PHE A 20 0.13 -21.58 1.79
CA PHE A 20 0.37 -22.27 0.52
C PHE A 20 0.64 -23.75 0.75
N PHE A 21 1.55 -24.09 1.67
CA PHE A 21 1.90 -25.48 1.95
C PHE A 21 0.68 -26.27 2.47
N ARG A 22 -0.14 -25.65 3.32
CA ARG A 22 -1.38 -26.25 3.81
C ARG A 22 -2.40 -26.50 2.69
N GLN A 23 -2.57 -25.55 1.77
CA GLN A 23 -3.52 -25.68 0.67
C GLN A 23 -3.15 -26.80 -0.31
N HIS A 24 -1.85 -27.04 -0.48
CA HIS A 24 -1.32 -28.02 -1.43
C HIS A 24 -0.88 -29.34 -0.80
N ASN A 25 -1.24 -29.62 0.47
CA ASN A 25 -0.85 -30.85 1.18
C ASN A 25 0.67 -31.10 1.20
N LEU A 26 1.47 -30.04 1.35
CA LEU A 26 2.92 -30.12 1.40
C LEU A 26 3.42 -30.04 2.85
N LEU A 27 4.25 -30.99 3.25
CA LEU A 27 4.87 -31.11 4.58
C LEU A 27 6.33 -30.67 4.53
N VAL A 28 6.73 -29.79 5.46
CA VAL A 28 8.12 -29.31 5.57
C VAL A 28 8.90 -30.16 6.57
N GLY A 29 9.82 -30.98 6.06
CA GLY A 29 10.71 -31.83 6.84
C GLY A 29 12.00 -31.11 7.23
N LEU A 30 11.99 -30.41 8.37
CA LEU A 30 13.12 -29.59 8.83
C LEU A 30 14.42 -30.39 9.05
N ARG A 31 14.33 -31.56 9.70
CA ARG A 31 15.50 -32.40 10.00
C ARG A 31 16.18 -32.93 8.74
N GLY A 32 15.39 -33.29 7.73
CA GLY A 32 15.88 -33.82 6.46
C GLY A 32 16.15 -32.75 5.41
N GLN A 33 15.76 -31.50 5.67
CA GLN A 33 15.73 -30.41 4.71
C GLN A 33 14.99 -30.83 3.42
N ARG A 34 13.75 -31.29 3.54
CA ARG A 34 12.93 -31.76 2.40
C ARG A 34 11.52 -31.21 2.46
N LEU A 35 10.90 -31.05 1.30
CA LEU A 35 9.47 -30.85 1.15
C LEU A 35 8.83 -32.18 0.71
N ILE A 36 7.74 -32.58 1.35
CA ILE A 36 7.10 -33.89 1.15
C ILE A 36 5.64 -33.68 0.80
N GLU A 37 5.16 -34.27 -0.28
CA GLU A 37 3.73 -34.31 -0.60
C GLU A 37 3.03 -35.36 0.28
N ALA A 38 1.95 -34.97 0.98
CA ALA A 38 1.33 -35.81 1.99
C ALA A 38 0.61 -37.05 1.41
N ASP A 39 0.13 -36.98 0.17
CA ASP A 39 -0.67 -38.05 -0.44
C ASP A 39 0.20 -39.15 -1.08
N THR A 40 1.31 -38.76 -1.71
CA THR A 40 2.18 -39.66 -2.47
C THR A 40 3.51 -39.97 -1.75
N PHE A 41 3.82 -39.21 -0.69
CA PHE A 41 5.12 -39.19 -0.02
C PHE A 41 6.31 -38.89 -0.94
N LEU A 42 6.04 -38.30 -2.12
CA LEU A 42 7.10 -37.78 -2.98
C LEU A 42 7.85 -36.67 -2.22
N SER A 43 9.17 -36.77 -2.22
CA SER A 43 10.02 -35.83 -1.48
C SER A 43 11.01 -35.15 -2.41
N CYS A 44 11.12 -33.83 -2.26
CA CYS A 44 12.14 -33.04 -2.93
C CYS A 44 13.11 -32.47 -1.88
N PRO A 45 14.43 -32.56 -2.11
CA PRO A 45 15.40 -31.90 -1.24
C PRO A 45 15.23 -30.38 -1.33
N CYS A 46 15.42 -29.70 -0.21
CA CYS A 46 15.36 -28.25 -0.08
C CYS A 46 16.66 -27.75 0.54
N THR A 47 17.02 -26.52 0.22
CA THR A 47 18.13 -25.82 0.88
C THR A 47 17.56 -24.86 1.92
N VAL A 48 18.18 -24.78 3.09
CA VAL A 48 17.81 -23.76 4.08
C VAL A 48 18.42 -22.43 3.65
N GLY A 49 17.58 -21.54 3.14
CA GLY A 49 17.96 -20.16 2.88
C GLY A 49 18.03 -19.37 4.19
N VAL A 50 19.14 -18.68 4.44
CA VAL A 50 19.21 -17.68 5.51
C VAL A 50 18.65 -16.38 4.95
N THR A 51 17.36 -16.16 5.14
CA THR A 51 16.75 -14.84 4.89
C THR A 51 16.65 -14.12 6.22
N SER A 52 17.26 -12.94 6.33
CA SER A 52 16.88 -11.98 7.37
C SER A 52 15.42 -11.64 7.12
N VAL A 53 14.53 -12.09 8.02
CA VAL A 53 13.12 -11.70 8.00
C VAL A 53 13.12 -10.18 8.03
N THR A 54 12.92 -9.57 6.87
CA THR A 54 12.61 -8.15 6.81
C THR A 54 11.15 -8.16 7.19
N GLU A 55 10.86 -7.93 8.47
CA GLU A 55 9.54 -7.46 8.85
C GLU A 55 9.15 -6.35 7.88
N LEU A 56 7.86 -6.18 7.59
CA LEU A 56 7.35 -4.96 6.97
C LEU A 56 7.57 -3.81 7.97
N ALA A 57 8.82 -3.45 8.19
CA ALA A 57 9.23 -2.32 8.97
C ALA A 57 8.77 -1.09 8.20
N PRO A 58 8.13 -0.11 8.85
CA PRO A 58 7.79 1.15 8.21
C PRO A 58 9.10 1.80 7.79
N ILE A 59 9.39 1.80 6.48
CA ILE A 59 10.52 2.49 5.83
C ILE A 59 11.84 2.28 6.60
N GLU A 60 12.55 1.20 6.29
CA GLU A 60 13.95 0.92 6.66
C GLU A 60 14.51 1.69 7.87
N THR A 61 14.76 0.96 8.97
CA THR A 61 15.52 1.42 10.14
C THR A 61 16.96 1.86 9.83
N GLU A 62 17.46 1.57 8.63
CA GLU A 62 18.76 2.02 8.14
C GLU A 62 18.67 3.48 7.64
N SER A 63 19.70 4.28 7.93
CA SER A 63 19.81 5.69 7.55
C SER A 63 19.97 5.86 6.03
N ASN A 64 18.90 5.59 5.28
CA ASN A 64 18.89 5.75 3.84
C ASN A 64 18.77 7.24 3.49
N LYS A 65 19.35 7.66 2.36
CA LYS A 65 19.40 9.06 1.89
C LYS A 65 18.02 9.72 1.89
N LEU A 66 16.97 8.95 1.60
CA LEU A 66 15.58 9.41 1.62
C LEU A 66 15.12 9.85 3.01
N ARG A 67 15.50 9.12 4.07
CA ARG A 67 15.14 9.46 5.45
C ARG A 67 15.77 10.78 5.89
N LYS A 68 17.01 11.04 5.47
CA LYS A 68 17.68 12.33 5.72
C LYS A 68 16.92 13.49 5.06
N ILE A 69 16.48 13.31 3.82
CA ILE A 69 15.67 14.31 3.10
C ILE A 69 14.32 14.53 3.81
N LEU A 70 13.64 13.46 4.23
CA LEU A 70 12.38 13.59 4.95
C LEU A 70 12.53 14.27 6.33
N GLN A 71 13.66 14.04 7.01
CA GLN A 71 14.01 14.74 8.26
C GLN A 71 14.38 16.21 8.03
N GLU A 72 14.99 16.54 6.90
CA GLU A 72 15.32 17.91 6.49
C GLU A 72 14.05 18.70 6.12
N PHE A 73 13.05 18.03 5.53
CA PHE A 73 11.79 18.64 5.10
C PHE A 73 10.55 18.02 5.77
N PRO A 74 10.42 18.11 7.12
CA PRO A 74 9.31 17.48 7.85
C PRO A 74 7.94 18.05 7.47
N ALA A 75 7.90 19.29 6.96
CA ALA A 75 6.69 19.95 6.49
C ALA A 75 6.02 19.21 5.30
N ILE A 76 6.77 18.43 4.50
CA ILE A 76 6.20 17.66 3.36
C ILE A 76 5.35 16.49 3.87
N LEU A 77 5.67 15.96 5.05
CA LEU A 77 4.94 14.84 5.66
C LEU A 77 3.62 15.28 6.31
N GLN A 78 3.42 16.58 6.52
CA GLN A 78 2.19 17.11 7.09
C GLN A 78 1.33 17.71 5.97
N PRO A 79 0.17 17.13 5.66
CA PRO A 79 -0.77 17.74 4.72
C PRO A 79 -1.33 19.01 5.35
N THR A 80 -0.62 20.12 5.13
CA THR A 80 -0.96 21.40 5.72
C THR A 80 -1.76 22.16 4.68
N PHE A 81 -3.08 22.17 4.84
CA PHE A 81 -3.99 22.99 4.04
C PHE A 81 -4.20 24.38 4.63
N SER A 82 -3.43 24.74 5.68
CA SER A 82 -3.41 26.12 6.14
C SER A 82 -3.09 26.99 4.93
N SER A 83 -3.84 28.07 4.78
CA SER A 83 -3.74 29.04 3.70
C SER A 83 -2.39 29.77 3.75
N ALA A 84 -1.28 29.04 3.61
CA ALA A 84 0.01 29.62 3.34
C ALA A 84 -0.16 30.31 1.99
N SER A 85 -0.19 31.64 2.02
CA SER A 85 -0.20 32.49 0.84
C SER A 85 0.75 31.89 -0.19
N VAL A 86 0.23 31.56 -1.37
CA VAL A 86 1.02 30.97 -2.45
C VAL A 86 2.25 31.86 -2.63
N LYS A 87 3.45 31.32 -2.36
CA LYS A 87 4.69 32.12 -2.36
C LYS A 87 5.02 32.70 -3.75
N HIS A 88 4.44 32.10 -4.77
CA HIS A 88 4.58 32.45 -6.17
C HIS A 88 3.27 33.06 -6.67
N GLY A 89 3.31 34.22 -7.31
CA GLY A 89 2.12 34.88 -7.87
C GLY A 89 1.58 34.22 -9.15
N VAL A 90 1.65 32.90 -9.25
CA VAL A 90 1.13 32.15 -10.40
C VAL A 90 -0.25 31.63 -10.06
N GLU A 91 -1.23 31.94 -10.90
CA GLU A 91 -2.60 31.49 -10.77
C GLU A 91 -2.96 30.53 -11.91
N HIS A 92 -3.79 29.53 -11.60
CA HIS A 92 -4.34 28.65 -12.62
C HIS A 92 -5.51 29.33 -13.32
N HIS A 93 -5.39 29.58 -14.62
CA HIS A 93 -6.48 30.08 -15.45
C HIS A 93 -7.13 28.92 -16.21
N VAL A 94 -8.37 28.59 -15.85
CA VAL A 94 -9.18 27.60 -16.59
C VAL A 94 -9.93 28.32 -17.70
N LEU A 95 -9.48 28.14 -18.94
CA LEU A 95 -10.18 28.66 -20.12
C LEU A 95 -11.48 27.89 -20.32
N THR A 96 -12.61 28.60 -20.27
CA THR A 96 -13.94 28.03 -20.54
C THR A 96 -14.51 28.65 -21.82
N THR A 97 -15.35 27.90 -22.54
CA THR A 97 -16.04 28.38 -23.75
C THR A 97 -17.55 28.21 -23.57
N GLY A 98 -18.32 29.17 -24.11
CA GLY A 98 -19.77 29.17 -23.98
C GLY A 98 -20.29 29.69 -22.62
N PRO A 99 -21.62 29.68 -22.43
CA PRO A 99 -22.25 30.17 -21.20
C PRO A 99 -22.12 29.19 -20.02
N PRO A 100 -22.18 29.66 -18.76
CA PRO A 100 -22.20 28.80 -17.59
C PRO A 100 -23.35 27.79 -17.62
N VAL A 101 -23.04 26.54 -17.29
CA VAL A 101 -24.03 25.46 -17.17
C VAL A 101 -24.39 25.23 -15.70
N HIS A 102 -25.67 24.99 -15.43
CA HIS A 102 -26.17 24.68 -14.09
C HIS A 102 -26.84 23.30 -14.06
N ALA A 103 -26.55 22.53 -13.01
CA ALA A 103 -27.24 21.27 -12.72
C ALA A 103 -27.82 21.28 -11.30
N ARG A 104 -29.02 20.71 -11.13
CA ARG A 104 -29.65 20.59 -9.81
C ARG A 104 -28.89 19.57 -8.95
N ALA A 105 -28.57 19.94 -7.71
CA ALA A 105 -27.97 19.02 -6.75
C ALA A 105 -28.82 17.75 -6.58
N ARG A 106 -28.16 16.59 -6.62
CA ARG A 106 -28.81 15.28 -6.42
C ARG A 106 -28.91 14.97 -4.94
N ARG A 107 -30.00 14.31 -4.53
CA ARG A 107 -30.19 13.88 -3.14
C ARG A 107 -29.15 12.84 -2.76
N LEU A 108 -28.54 13.03 -1.58
CA LEU A 108 -27.68 12.04 -0.94
C LEU A 108 -28.49 11.25 0.10
N ALA A 109 -28.16 9.97 0.28
CA ALA A 109 -28.64 9.18 1.41
C ALA A 109 -28.18 9.81 2.73
N ARG A 110 -28.93 9.61 3.82
CA ARG A 110 -28.71 10.29 5.11
C ARG A 110 -27.28 10.13 5.63
N GLU A 111 -26.71 8.93 5.52
CA GLU A 111 -25.34 8.63 5.95
C GLU A 111 -24.30 9.42 5.14
N LYS A 112 -24.41 9.38 3.80
CA LYS A 112 -23.52 10.11 2.89
C LYS A 112 -23.64 11.62 3.07
N LEU A 113 -24.85 12.12 3.31
CA LEU A 113 -25.10 13.53 3.61
C LEU A 113 -24.38 13.95 4.91
N ALA A 114 -24.43 13.13 5.95
CA ALA A 114 -23.78 13.42 7.23
C ALA A 114 -22.25 13.48 7.08
N VAL A 115 -21.66 12.51 6.36
CA VAL A 115 -20.22 12.50 6.08
C VAL A 115 -19.82 13.71 5.23
N ALA A 116 -20.54 13.99 4.14
CA ALA A 116 -20.24 15.13 3.28
C ALA A 116 -20.29 16.45 4.05
N LYS A 117 -21.33 16.67 4.87
CA LYS A 117 -21.42 17.90 5.69
C LYS A 117 -20.25 18.09 6.63
N ARG A 118 -19.79 17.01 7.28
CA ARG A 118 -18.63 17.06 8.18
C ARG A 118 -17.37 17.44 7.41
N GLU A 119 -17.13 16.80 6.28
CA GLU A 119 -15.96 17.05 5.44
C GLU A 119 -15.93 18.48 4.90
N PHE A 120 -17.04 18.97 4.34
CA PHE A 120 -17.13 20.33 3.83
C PHE A 120 -16.92 21.38 4.93
N LEU A 121 -17.42 21.14 6.15
CA LEU A 121 -17.17 22.04 7.28
C LEU A 121 -15.69 22.07 7.67
N GLU A 122 -15.00 20.94 7.58
CA GLU A 122 -13.56 20.86 7.84
C GLU A 122 -12.76 21.59 6.75
N MET A 123 -13.13 21.41 5.48
CA MET A 123 -12.53 22.14 4.35
C MET A 123 -12.71 23.66 4.47
N GLU A 124 -13.88 24.12 4.94
CA GLU A 124 -14.14 25.55 5.19
C GLU A 124 -13.25 26.09 6.31
N LYS A 125 -13.09 25.34 7.42
CA LYS A 125 -12.16 25.70 8.50
C LYS A 125 -10.71 25.73 8.05
N MET A 126 -10.32 24.87 7.12
CA MET A 126 -8.99 24.84 6.53
C MET A 126 -8.79 25.97 5.49
N GLY A 127 -9.84 26.68 5.08
CA GLY A 127 -9.76 27.73 4.06
C GLY A 127 -9.60 27.20 2.63
N ILE A 128 -9.88 25.92 2.39
CA ILE A 128 -9.85 25.30 1.05
C ILE A 128 -11.06 25.76 0.22
N ILE A 129 -12.20 25.88 0.87
CA ILE A 129 -13.45 26.37 0.28
C ILE A 129 -13.89 27.63 1.02
N GLY A 130 -14.47 28.58 0.29
CA GLY A 130 -14.96 29.86 0.80
C GLY A 130 -16.39 30.14 0.38
N LYS A 131 -16.98 31.17 0.99
CA LYS A 131 -18.28 31.73 0.61
C LYS A 131 -18.16 32.69 -0.56
#